data_AF-A0A850HKX2-F1
#
_entry.id   AF-A0A850HKX2-F1
#
_cell.length_a   1.000
_cell.length_b   1.000
_cell.length_c   1.000
_cell.angle_alpha   90.00
_cell.angle_beta   90.00
_cell.angle_gamma   90.00
#
_symmetry.space_group_name_H-M   'P 1'
#
loop_
_entity.id
_entity.type
_entity.pdbx_description
1 polymer ?
#
loop_
_entity_poly.entity_id
_entity_poly.type
_entity_poly.pdbx_seq_one_letter_code
_entity_poly.pdbx_strand_id
1 'polypeptide(L)'
;MKQCPRCKKVFYGDVTFCPVCGFADNNPKSEEPSFKICPKCNKEYLGVIDHCIECGYSTDSYKKKMKRLSMELTDPVDYIPPIILKCPICRSANIKEISATSKTLGAVGFGIFSKTARSQFECKSCGYKWWYK
;
A
#
# COMPACT_ATOMS: atom_id res chain seq x y z
N MET A 1 -19.15 23.80 -6.20
CA MET A 1 -18.85 24.93 -7.12
C MET A 1 -18.44 26.12 -6.26
N LYS A 2 -17.27 26.72 -6.51
CA LYS A 2 -16.83 27.92 -5.78
C LYS A 2 -16.87 29.11 -6.72
N GLN A 3 -17.57 30.17 -6.34
CA GLN A 3 -17.57 31.44 -7.08
C GLN A 3 -16.62 32.42 -6.41
N CYS A 4 -15.70 33.00 -7.17
CA CYS A 4 -14.78 34.00 -6.63
C CYS A 4 -15.53 35.32 -6.34
N PRO A 5 -15.39 35.91 -5.13
CA PRO A 5 -16.08 37.17 -4.79
C PRO A 5 -15.53 38.37 -5.58
N ARG A 6 -14.28 38.30 -6.06
CA ARG A 6 -13.67 39.38 -6.88
C ARG A 6 -14.05 39.31 -8.34
N CYS A 7 -13.79 38.19 -9.00
CA CYS A 7 -13.96 38.07 -10.45
C CYS A 7 -15.27 37.41 -10.88
N LYS A 8 -16.11 36.96 -9.91
CA LYS A 8 -17.41 36.30 -10.12
C LYS A 8 -17.38 35.03 -10.97
N LYS A 9 -16.20 34.54 -11.37
CA LYS A 9 -16.04 33.28 -12.10
C LYS A 9 -16.30 32.09 -11.19
N VAL A 10 -16.94 31.08 -11.77
CA VAL A 10 -17.27 29.82 -11.11
C VAL A 10 -16.23 28.78 -11.48
N PHE A 11 -15.70 28.08 -10.48
CA PHE A 11 -14.74 27.01 -10.65
C PHE A 11 -15.32 25.69 -10.14
N TYR A 12 -14.99 24.62 -10.85
CA TYR A 12 -15.34 23.25 -10.53
C TYR A 12 -14.10 22.57 -9.92
N GLY A 13 -14.15 22.23 -8.63
CA GLY A 13 -13.04 21.64 -7.87
C GLY A 13 -12.66 22.40 -6.60
N ASP A 14 -11.75 21.81 -5.81
CA ASP A 14 -11.23 22.37 -4.57
C ASP A 14 -10.05 23.32 -4.83
N VAL A 15 -10.35 24.46 -5.48
CA VAL A 15 -9.36 25.54 -5.63
C VAL A 15 -9.25 26.33 -4.31
N THR A 16 -8.01 26.55 -3.85
CA THR A 16 -7.65 27.36 -2.68
C THR A 16 -7.43 28.83 -3.02
N PHE A 17 -7.18 29.13 -4.29
CA PHE A 17 -7.04 30.47 -4.84
C PHE A 17 -7.77 30.59 -6.18
N CYS A 18 -8.15 31.80 -6.55
CA CYS A 18 -8.75 32.08 -7.84
C CYS A 18 -7.67 32.16 -8.93
N PRO A 19 -7.68 31.28 -9.95
CA PRO A 19 -6.66 31.27 -11.00
C PRO A 19 -6.73 32.47 -11.96
N VAL A 20 -7.79 33.28 -11.90
CA VAL A 20 -7.99 34.41 -12.80
C VAL A 20 -7.55 35.73 -12.19
N CYS A 21 -7.76 35.93 -10.89
CA CYS A 21 -7.45 37.20 -10.22
C CYS A 21 -6.49 37.05 -9.03
N GLY A 22 -5.97 35.85 -8.78
CA GLY A 22 -5.05 35.57 -7.68
C GLY A 22 -5.66 35.70 -6.28
N PHE A 23 -6.97 35.92 -6.18
CA PHE A 23 -7.65 36.03 -4.89
C PHE A 23 -7.62 34.69 -4.15
N ALA A 24 -6.83 34.62 -3.08
CA ALA A 24 -6.87 33.55 -2.12
C ALA A 24 -7.72 33.99 -0.92
N ASP A 25 -8.71 33.18 -0.55
CA ASP A 25 -9.34 33.35 0.74
C ASP A 25 -8.30 32.96 1.79
N ASN A 26 -7.78 33.93 2.54
CA ASN A 26 -6.85 33.70 3.66
C ASN A 26 -7.51 32.96 4.84
N ASN A 27 -8.77 32.53 4.67
CA ASN A 27 -9.44 31.65 5.58
C ASN A 27 -9.27 30.23 5.03
N PRO A 28 -8.20 29.50 5.40
CA PRO A 28 -8.06 28.11 5.02
C PRO A 28 -9.32 27.40 5.49
N LYS A 29 -10.13 26.91 4.54
CA LYS A 29 -11.32 26.12 4.82
C LYS A 29 -10.91 24.76 5.37
N SER A 30 -10.45 24.77 6.62
CA SER A 30 -10.47 23.66 7.57
C SER A 30 -9.68 24.10 8.80
N GLU A 31 -10.38 24.56 9.83
CA GLU A 31 -9.94 24.27 11.20
C GLU A 31 -10.02 22.73 11.34
N GLU A 32 -9.03 22.01 10.78
CA GLU A 32 -8.93 20.57 11.02
C GLU A 32 -8.69 20.41 12.53
N PRO A 33 -9.47 19.55 13.21
CA PRO A 33 -9.27 19.31 14.63
C PRO A 33 -7.86 18.77 14.81
N SER A 34 -6.99 19.60 15.37
CA SER A 34 -5.55 19.41 15.42
C SER A 34 -5.08 19.95 16.77
N PHE A 35 -4.17 19.24 17.43
CA PHE A 35 -3.83 19.46 18.83
C PHE A 35 -2.32 19.60 19.01
N LYS A 36 -1.91 20.46 19.95
CA LYS A 36 -0.51 20.54 20.42
C LYS A 36 -0.23 19.59 21.59
N ILE A 37 -1.26 19.35 22.41
CA ILE A 37 -1.21 18.46 23.56
C ILE A 37 -2.22 17.34 23.32
N CYS A 38 -1.76 16.08 23.39
CA CYS A 38 -2.64 14.92 23.20
C CYS A 38 -3.72 14.89 24.30
N PRO A 39 -5.02 14.80 23.98
CA PRO A 39 -6.09 14.77 24.99
C PRO A 39 -6.16 13.46 25.78
N LYS A 40 -5.43 12.42 25.36
CA LYS A 40 -5.44 11.09 26.00
C LYS A 40 -4.24 10.87 26.92
N CYS A 41 -3.04 11.27 26.50
CA CYS A 41 -1.80 11.03 27.24
C CYS A 41 -1.04 12.31 27.62
N ASN A 42 -1.60 13.49 27.33
CA ASN A 42 -1.07 14.81 27.66
C ASN A 42 0.34 15.10 27.11
N LYS A 43 0.79 14.36 26.09
CA LYS A 43 2.05 14.61 25.40
C LYS A 43 1.98 15.93 24.63
N GLU A 44 2.95 16.80 24.87
CA GLU A 44 3.14 18.04 24.11
C GLU A 44 4.01 17.81 22.87
N TYR A 45 3.62 18.44 21.77
CA TYR A 45 4.32 18.39 20.50
C TYR A 45 4.69 19.80 20.04
N LEU A 46 5.82 19.91 19.33
CA LEU A 46 6.31 21.18 18.78
C LEU A 46 5.37 21.78 17.72
N GLY A 47 4.62 20.91 17.03
CA GLY A 47 3.69 21.26 15.97
C GLY A 47 2.28 20.78 16.27
N VAL A 48 1.33 21.28 15.48
CA VAL A 48 -0.05 20.82 15.54
C VAL A 48 -0.14 19.47 14.83
N ILE A 49 -0.64 18.46 15.52
CA ILE A 49 -0.79 17.11 14.98
C ILE A 49 -2.24 16.62 15.11
N ASP A 50 -2.62 15.66 14.28
CA ASP A 50 -3.98 15.09 14.20
C ASP A 50 -4.05 13.64 14.74
N HIS A 51 -2.90 13.07 15.12
CA HIS A 51 -2.75 11.76 15.75
C HIS A 51 -1.54 11.76 16.70
N CYS A 52 -1.58 10.96 17.75
CA CYS A 52 -0.56 10.84 18.78
C CYS A 52 0.22 9.54 18.58
N ILE A 53 1.54 9.68 18.39
CA ILE A 53 2.47 8.56 18.15
C ILE A 53 2.66 7.70 19.41
N GLU A 54 2.45 8.28 20.60
CA GLU A 54 2.74 7.62 21.88
C GLU A 54 1.62 6.68 22.34
N CYS A 55 0.36 7.11 22.23
CA CYS A 55 -0.80 6.37 22.77
C CYS A 55 -1.80 5.92 21.69
N GLY A 56 -1.50 6.18 20.41
CA GLY A 56 -2.34 5.85 19.26
C GLY A 56 -3.65 6.63 19.17
N TYR A 57 -3.80 7.72 19.93
CA TYR A 57 -5.01 8.56 19.82
C TYR A 57 -5.03 9.25 18.46
N SER A 58 -6.15 9.22 17.76
CA SER A 58 -6.33 9.93 16.50
C SER A 58 -7.66 10.65 16.48
N THR A 59 -7.66 11.84 15.87
CA THR A 59 -8.88 12.62 15.66
C THR A 59 -9.78 11.93 14.65
N ASP A 60 -11.09 12.21 14.72
CA ASP A 60 -12.03 11.68 13.73
C ASP A 60 -11.75 12.20 12.32
N SER A 61 -11.11 13.37 12.19
CA SER A 61 -10.62 13.88 10.90
C SER A 61 -9.54 12.97 10.33
N TYR A 62 -8.52 12.62 11.14
CA TYR A 62 -7.46 11.69 10.74
C TYR A 62 -8.02 10.33 10.32
N LYS A 63 -8.98 9.78 11.08
CA LYS A 63 -9.62 8.49 10.73
C LYS A 63 -10.37 8.56 9.40
N LYS A 64 -11.11 9.64 9.13
CA LYS A 64 -11.82 9.85 7.86
C LYS A 64 -10.84 10.00 6.70
N LYS A 65 -9.74 10.72 6.88
CA LYS A 65 -8.67 10.88 5.89
C LYS A 65 -8.04 9.54 5.54
N MET A 66 -7.67 8.75 6.54
CA MET A 66 -7.11 7.41 6.34
C MET A 66 -8.10 6.46 5.66
N LYS A 67 -9.40 6.55 5.97
CA LYS A 67 -10.43 5.75 5.28
C LYS A 67 -10.57 6.10 3.79
N ARG A 68 -10.47 7.39 3.44
CA ARG A 68 -10.48 7.84 2.04
C ARG A 68 -9.26 7.35 1.29
N LEU A 69 -8.07 7.56 1.87
CA LEU A 69 -6.80 7.06 1.32
C LEU A 69 -6.80 5.54 1.15
N SER A 70 -7.30 4.78 2.13
CA SER A 70 -7.39 3.31 2.01
C SER A 70 -8.35 2.84 0.92
N MET A 71 -9.35 3.66 0.58
CA MET A 71 -10.32 3.37 -0.47
C MET A 71 -9.81 3.79 -1.86
N GLU A 72 -8.89 4.75 -1.93
CA GLU A 72 -8.10 5.06 -3.14
C GLU A 72 -7.00 4.01 -3.36
N LEU A 73 -6.39 3.48 -2.30
CA LEU A 73 -5.34 2.45 -2.36
C LEU A 73 -5.87 1.03 -2.67
N THR A 74 -7.17 0.87 -2.91
CA THR A 74 -7.70 -0.37 -3.50
C THR A 74 -7.54 -0.42 -5.01
N ASP A 75 -6.92 0.58 -5.63
CA ASP A 75 -6.29 0.35 -6.93
C ASP A 75 -5.31 -0.82 -6.79
N PRO A 76 -5.44 -1.89 -7.61
CA PRO A 76 -4.56 -3.02 -7.51
C PRO A 76 -3.13 -2.51 -7.70
N VAL A 77 -2.30 -2.65 -6.67
CA VAL A 77 -0.86 -2.48 -6.81
C VAL A 77 -0.47 -3.40 -7.98
N ASP A 78 -0.15 -2.80 -9.12
CA ASP A 78 0.24 -3.51 -10.32
C ASP A 78 1.32 -4.50 -9.89
N TYR A 79 0.96 -5.77 -9.99
CA TYR A 79 1.78 -6.93 -9.70
C TYR A 79 3.15 -6.67 -10.28
N ILE A 80 4.16 -6.37 -9.45
CA ILE A 80 5.55 -6.36 -9.87
C ILE A 80 5.77 -7.79 -10.38
N PRO A 81 5.86 -8.03 -11.70
CA PRO A 81 6.10 -9.38 -12.16
C PRO A 81 7.44 -9.79 -11.53
N PRO A 82 7.51 -10.91 -10.80
CA PRO A 82 8.78 -11.40 -10.33
C PRO A 82 9.68 -11.48 -11.56
N ILE A 83 10.88 -10.90 -11.49
CA ILE A 83 11.92 -10.94 -12.53
C ILE A 83 11.75 -12.23 -13.30
N ILE A 84 11.31 -12.16 -14.56
CA ILE A 84 10.78 -13.31 -15.31
C ILE A 84 11.74 -14.48 -15.16
N LEU A 85 11.43 -15.37 -14.21
CA LEU A 85 12.26 -16.52 -13.92
C LEU A 85 12.10 -17.41 -15.15
N LYS A 86 13.20 -17.65 -15.85
CA LYS A 86 13.22 -18.57 -16.98
C LYS A 86 13.84 -19.86 -16.49
N CYS A 87 13.26 -21.00 -16.89
CA CYS A 87 13.87 -22.29 -16.61
C CYS A 87 15.29 -22.32 -17.19
N PRO A 88 16.33 -22.70 -16.42
CA PRO A 88 17.71 -22.73 -16.92
C PRO A 88 17.91 -23.76 -18.05
N ILE A 89 17.00 -24.73 -18.20
CA ILE A 89 17.09 -25.80 -19.21
C ILE A 89 16.32 -25.43 -20.48
N CYS A 90 15.04 -25.09 -20.36
CA CYS A 90 14.17 -24.88 -21.54
C CYS A 90 13.79 -23.42 -21.78
N ARG A 91 14.24 -22.48 -20.93
CA ARG A 91 13.94 -21.04 -20.96
C ARG A 91 12.45 -20.69 -20.92
N SER A 92 11.58 -21.66 -20.63
CA SER A 92 10.15 -21.41 -20.46
C SER A 92 9.90 -20.57 -19.20
N ALA A 93 8.89 -19.70 -19.26
CA ALA A 93 8.39 -18.92 -18.12
C ALA A 93 7.30 -19.68 -17.33
N ASN A 94 7.01 -20.93 -17.69
CA ASN A 94 5.99 -21.77 -17.05
C ASN A 94 6.58 -22.45 -15.80
N ILE A 95 6.77 -21.66 -14.76
CA ILE A 95 7.35 -22.10 -13.49
C ILE A 95 6.25 -22.11 -12.42
N LYS A 96 6.17 -23.20 -11.66
CA LYS A 96 5.27 -23.34 -10.52
C LYS A 96 6.10 -23.46 -9.24
N GLU A 97 5.72 -22.70 -8.22
CA GLU A 97 6.25 -22.90 -6.87
C GLU A 97 5.71 -24.21 -6.29
N ILE A 98 6.62 -25.05 -5.79
CA ILE A 98 6.29 -26.29 -5.12
C ILE A 98 5.88 -25.93 -3.69
N SER A 99 4.58 -25.70 -3.49
CA SER A 99 4.02 -25.42 -2.17
C SER A 99 4.30 -26.57 -1.20
N ALA A 100 4.50 -26.22 0.08
CA ALA A 100 4.83 -27.16 1.16
C ALA A 100 3.85 -28.34 1.29
N THR A 101 2.60 -28.17 0.84
CA THR A 101 1.57 -29.22 0.79
C THR A 101 1.85 -30.35 -0.19
N SER A 102 2.60 -30.11 -1.28
CA SER A 102 3.09 -31.19 -2.16
C SER A 102 4.30 -31.94 -1.59
N LYS A 103 4.97 -31.38 -0.57
CA LYS A 103 6.12 -32.02 0.10
C LYS A 103 5.70 -33.04 1.15
N THR A 104 4.53 -32.86 1.77
CA THR A 104 4.02 -33.77 2.81
C THR A 104 3.51 -35.10 2.24
N LEU A 105 2.88 -35.11 1.06
CA LEU A 105 2.49 -36.38 0.42
C LEU A 105 3.69 -37.25 -0.03
N GLY A 106 4.82 -36.63 -0.37
CA GLY A 106 6.05 -37.36 -0.73
C GLY A 106 6.85 -37.88 0.47
N ALA A 107 6.76 -37.22 1.62
CA ALA A 107 7.50 -37.57 2.83
C ALA A 107 6.96 -38.82 3.55
N VAL A 108 5.70 -39.19 3.32
CA VAL A 108 5.10 -40.40 3.87
C VAL A 108 5.51 -41.66 3.09
N GLY A 109 5.84 -41.53 1.79
CA GLY A 109 6.12 -42.67 0.92
C GLY A 109 7.61 -43.01 0.71
N PHE A 110 8.51 -42.04 0.87
CA PHE A 110 9.94 -42.27 0.75
C PHE A 110 10.65 -41.48 1.84
N GLY A 111 11.39 -42.19 2.71
CA GLY A 111 12.14 -41.62 3.82
C GLY A 111 13.02 -40.41 3.43
N ILE A 112 13.54 -39.73 4.44
CA ILE A 112 14.13 -38.38 4.48
C ILE A 112 15.41 -38.19 3.63
N PHE A 113 15.46 -38.73 2.42
CA PHE A 113 16.61 -38.74 1.50
C PHE A 113 16.23 -38.52 0.03
N SER A 114 15.05 -37.98 -0.26
CA SER A 114 14.71 -37.61 -1.64
C SER A 114 15.23 -36.20 -1.97
N LYS A 115 16.11 -36.09 -2.98
CA LYS A 115 16.63 -34.84 -3.57
C LYS A 115 15.52 -33.82 -3.95
N THR A 116 14.28 -34.29 -4.05
CA THR A 116 13.05 -33.52 -4.31
C THR A 116 12.59 -32.64 -3.13
N ALA A 117 12.97 -32.94 -1.88
CA ALA A 117 12.48 -32.20 -0.70
C ALA A 117 12.97 -30.74 -0.62
N ARG A 118 14.11 -30.43 -1.26
CA ARG A 118 14.75 -29.11 -1.20
C ARG A 118 14.43 -28.17 -2.36
N SER A 119 13.73 -28.64 -3.39
CA SER A 119 13.38 -27.77 -4.54
C SER A 119 12.19 -26.87 -4.18
N GLN A 120 12.27 -25.59 -4.54
CA GLN A 120 11.19 -24.60 -4.38
C GLN A 120 10.43 -24.37 -5.69
N PHE A 121 11.05 -24.64 -6.84
CA PHE A 121 10.46 -24.37 -8.15
C PHE A 121 10.50 -25.60 -9.05
N GLU A 122 9.42 -25.80 -9.81
CA GLU A 122 9.29 -26.81 -10.87
C GLU A 122 8.90 -26.13 -12.18
N CYS A 123 9.63 -26.43 -13.25
CA CYS A 123 9.24 -26.04 -14.60
C CYS A 123 8.20 -27.02 -15.14
N LYS A 124 7.00 -26.55 -15.50
CA LYS A 124 5.97 -27.42 -16.09
C LYS A 124 6.27 -27.85 -17.53
N SER A 125 7.10 -27.09 -18.25
CA SER A 125 7.42 -27.41 -19.65
C SER A 125 8.50 -28.49 -19.79
N CYS A 126 9.37 -28.70 -18.80
CA CYS A 126 10.42 -29.72 -18.86
C CYS A 126 10.53 -30.62 -17.62
N GLY A 127 9.74 -30.37 -16.57
CA GLY A 127 9.79 -31.14 -15.32
C GLY A 127 11.04 -30.89 -14.46
N TYR A 128 11.91 -29.96 -14.85
CA TYR A 128 13.13 -29.66 -14.07
C TYR A 128 12.78 -28.97 -12.76
N LYS A 129 13.38 -29.44 -11.67
CA LYS A 129 13.18 -28.94 -10.31
C LYS A 129 14.48 -28.35 -9.79
N TRP A 130 14.43 -27.16 -9.21
CA TRP A 130 15.61 -26.49 -8.66
C TRP A 130 15.28 -25.67 -7.41
N TRP A 131 16.34 -25.16 -6.78
CA TRP A 131 16.31 -24.29 -5.61
C TRP A 131 17.11 -23.03 -5.95
N TYR A 132 16.64 -21.87 -5.50
CA TYR A 132 17.43 -20.64 -5.46
C TYR A 132 18.11 -20.58 -4.08
N LYS A 133 19.38 -20.21 -4.03
CA LYS A 133 20.12 -20.00 -2.78
C LYS A 133 19.98 -18.55 -2.34
#